data_AF-A0A7C1BM76-F1
#
_entry.id   AF-A0A7C1BM76-F1
#
_cell.length_a   1.000
_cell.length_b   1.000
_cell.length_c   1.000
_cell.angle_alpha   90.00
_cell.angle_beta   90.00
_cell.angle_gamma   90.00
#
_symmetry.space_group_name_H-M   'P 1'
#
loop_
_entity.id
_entity.type
_entity.pdbx_description
1 polymer ?
#
loop_
_entity_poly.entity_id
_entity_poly.type
_entity_poly.pdbx_seq_one_letter_code
_entity_poly.pdbx_strand_id
1 'polypeptide(L)'
;MDVRRLLRRVYAISWLSWMELSNWTKPIIFLLYTLVRPISSILIYAYIYLAFLLIAGETNIESAFYLLTGGAFFNIIESGVYGVVWVIHDEREHYETLRFTYISYPSLYGYLVSRGLPHYLIGVLPTVAVLLIGLPLVGYPMENLSPNLLILLINFILCVLWCSSLSALISSLTLFSS
;
A
#
# COMPACT_ATOMS: atom_id res chain seq x y z
N MET A 1 -18.45 2.57 -24.02
CA MET A 1 -17.02 2.41 -23.66
C MET A 1 -16.63 0.95 -23.89
N ASP A 2 -15.58 0.70 -24.67
CA ASP A 2 -15.08 -0.65 -24.88
C ASP A 2 -14.24 -1.07 -23.65
N VAL A 3 -14.84 -1.89 -22.79
CA VAL A 3 -14.24 -2.33 -21.50
C VAL A 3 -12.87 -2.97 -21.72
N ARG A 4 -12.69 -3.71 -22.82
CA ARG A 4 -11.41 -4.35 -23.14
C ARG A 4 -10.30 -3.32 -23.38
N ARG A 5 -10.62 -2.20 -24.03
CA ARG A 5 -9.65 -1.12 -24.26
C ARG A 5 -9.29 -0.42 -22.96
N LEU A 6 -10.25 -0.22 -22.06
CA LEU A 6 -9.99 0.36 -20.74
C LEU A 6 -9.06 -0.53 -19.92
N LEU A 7 -9.36 -1.83 -19.82
CA LEU A 7 -8.51 -2.78 -19.10
C LEU A 7 -7.08 -2.83 -19.66
N ARG A 8 -6.94 -2.81 -20.99
CA ARG A 8 -5.61 -2.78 -21.63
C ARG A 8 -4.83 -1.52 -21.27
N ARG A 9 -5.48 -0.36 -21.19
CA ARG A 9 -4.86 0.91 -20.79
C ARG A 9 -4.43 0.88 -19.33
N VAL A 10 -5.33 0.46 -18.44
CA VAL A 10 -5.04 0.31 -17.00
C VAL A 10 -3.84 -0.62 -16.82
N TYR A 11 -3.87 -1.79 -17.47
CA TYR A 11 -2.77 -2.75 -17.40
C TYR A 11 -1.44 -2.15 -17.88
N ALA A 12 -1.41 -1.48 -19.03
CA ALA A 12 -0.17 -0.90 -19.55
C ALA A 12 0.44 0.15 -18.60
N ILE A 13 -0.40 1.01 -18.01
CA ILE A 13 0.05 2.05 -17.06
C ILE A 13 0.49 1.42 -15.74
N SER A 14 -0.29 0.50 -15.17
CA SER A 14 0.07 -0.21 -13.95
C SER A 14 1.34 -1.04 -14.13
N TRP A 15 1.54 -1.65 -15.30
CA TRP A 15 2.76 -2.39 -15.59
C TRP A 15 3.98 -1.48 -15.66
N LEU A 16 3.87 -0.32 -16.32
CA LEU A 16 4.94 0.67 -16.34
C LEU A 16 5.28 1.16 -14.92
N SER A 17 4.27 1.48 -14.12
CA SER A 17 4.44 1.88 -12.72
C SER A 17 5.13 0.79 -11.87
N TRP A 18 4.81 -0.48 -12.08
CA TRP A 18 5.54 -1.59 -11.43
C TRP A 18 7.04 -1.63 -11.82
N MET A 19 7.35 -1.42 -13.09
CA MET A 19 8.74 -1.42 -13.58
C MET A 19 9.53 -0.23 -13.01
N GLU A 20 8.87 0.93 -12.89
CA GLU A 20 9.38 2.12 -12.22
C GLU A 20 9.70 1.84 -10.74
N LEU A 21 8.72 1.31 -10.00
CA LEU A 21 8.86 1.01 -8.57
C LEU A 21 9.95 0.01 -8.26
N SER A 22 10.02 -1.05 -9.06
CA SER A 22 11.05 -2.07 -8.92
C SER A 22 12.42 -1.62 -9.41
N ASN A 23 12.53 -0.42 -9.99
CA ASN A 23 13.73 0.07 -10.66
C ASN A 23 14.31 -0.98 -11.62
N TRP A 24 13.43 -1.70 -12.33
CA TRP A 24 13.79 -2.79 -13.24
C TRP A 24 14.61 -3.93 -12.60
N THR A 25 14.57 -4.05 -11.28
CA THR A 25 15.35 -5.03 -10.50
C THR A 25 14.72 -6.42 -10.61
N LYS A 26 15.51 -7.47 -10.33
CA LYS A 26 14.99 -8.82 -10.14
C LYS A 26 13.90 -8.82 -9.05
N PRO A 27 12.68 -9.34 -9.31
CA PRO A 27 11.54 -9.23 -8.40
C PRO A 27 11.84 -9.69 -6.97
N ILE A 28 12.59 -10.78 -6.79
CA ILE A 28 12.91 -11.32 -5.46
C ILE A 28 13.73 -10.34 -4.61
N ILE A 29 14.71 -9.65 -5.21
CA ILE A 29 15.56 -8.69 -4.50
C ILE A 29 14.72 -7.48 -4.06
N PHE A 30 13.87 -6.99 -4.97
CA PHE A 30 12.95 -5.90 -4.67
C PHE A 30 12.00 -6.27 -3.51
N LEU A 31 11.39 -7.45 -3.55
CA LEU A 31 10.51 -7.94 -2.49
C LEU A 31 11.20 -8.01 -1.13
N LEU A 32 12.42 -8.57 -1.07
CA LEU A 32 13.20 -8.62 0.17
C LEU A 32 13.53 -7.22 0.69
N TYR A 33 13.90 -6.30 -0.21
CA TYR A 33 14.15 -4.90 0.16
C TYR A 33 12.91 -4.23 0.74
N THR A 34 11.74 -4.41 0.11
CA THR A 34 10.47 -3.86 0.61
C THR A 34 10.11 -4.39 2.00
N LEU A 35 10.55 -5.60 2.36
CA LEU A 35 10.29 -6.22 3.66
C LEU A 35 11.19 -5.71 4.80
N VAL A 36 12.30 -5.02 4.51
CA VAL A 36 13.22 -4.54 5.55
C VAL A 36 12.53 -3.57 6.51
N ARG A 37 11.81 -2.56 5.98
CA ARG A 37 11.06 -1.58 6.78
C ARG A 37 9.99 -2.22 7.67
N PRO A 38 9.03 -3.01 7.14
CA PRO A 38 7.97 -3.59 7.96
C PRO A 38 8.51 -4.56 9.01
N ILE A 39 9.53 -5.36 8.70
CA ILE A 39 10.15 -6.26 9.70
C ILE A 39 10.75 -5.43 10.84
N SER A 40 11.44 -4.32 10.52
CA SER A 40 11.98 -3.42 11.53
C SER A 40 10.87 -2.80 12.38
N SER A 41 9.75 -2.38 11.79
CA SER A 41 8.58 -1.88 12.51
C SER A 41 7.97 -2.92 13.45
N ILE A 42 7.91 -4.19 13.05
CA ILE A 42 7.43 -5.29 13.92
C ILE A 42 8.30 -5.43 15.15
N LEU A 43 9.62 -5.36 15.02
CA LEU A 43 10.55 -5.44 16.14
C LEU A 43 10.35 -4.29 17.14
N ILE A 44 9.96 -3.11 16.66
CA ILE A 44 9.61 -1.99 17.54
C ILE A 44 8.32 -2.31 18.31
N TYR A 45 7.28 -2.82 17.65
CA TYR A 45 6.03 -3.19 18.34
C TYR A 45 6.23 -4.33 19.34
N ALA A 46 7.04 -5.31 18.97
CA ALA A 46 7.49 -6.38 19.85
C ALA A 46 8.13 -5.84 21.13
N TYR A 47 9.08 -4.92 20.95
CA TYR A 47 9.79 -4.29 22.06
C TYR A 47 8.82 -3.52 22.97
N ILE A 48 7.90 -2.74 22.40
CA ILE A 48 6.88 -2.02 23.17
C ILE A 48 6.04 -3.00 23.99
N TYR A 49 5.55 -4.08 23.38
CA TYR A 49 4.76 -5.09 24.06
C TYR A 49 5.50 -5.74 25.24
N LEU A 50 6.76 -6.15 25.02
CA LEU A 50 7.61 -6.72 26.08
C LEU A 50 7.91 -5.72 27.20
N ALA A 51 8.15 -4.45 26.87
CA ALA A 51 8.38 -3.41 27.85
C ALA A 51 7.14 -3.20 28.76
N PHE A 52 5.94 -3.21 28.18
CA PHE A 52 4.69 -3.15 28.97
C PHE A 52 4.52 -4.37 29.86
N LEU A 53 4.83 -5.57 29.38
CA LEU A 53 4.79 -6.80 30.18
C LEU A 53 5.72 -6.72 31.40
N LEU A 54 6.93 -6.21 31.22
CA LEU A 54 7.92 -6.08 32.30
C LEU A 54 7.54 -5.02 33.35
N ILE A 55 6.89 -3.93 32.94
CA ILE A 55 6.55 -2.81 33.84
C ILE A 55 5.21 -3.05 34.55
N ALA A 56 4.18 -3.47 33.81
CA ALA A 56 2.82 -3.59 34.32
C ALA A 56 2.49 -4.98 34.86
N GLY A 57 3.28 -6.01 34.54
CA GLY A 57 3.07 -7.40 34.97
C GLY A 57 1.92 -8.13 34.26
N GLU A 58 1.03 -7.40 33.59
CA GLU A 58 -0.08 -7.94 32.79
C GLU A 58 -0.16 -7.22 31.44
N THR A 59 -0.32 -7.99 30.36
CA THR A 59 -0.57 -7.46 29.02
C THR A 59 -1.78 -8.13 28.40
N ASN A 60 -2.73 -7.31 27.93
CA ASN A 60 -3.86 -7.81 27.19
C ASN A 60 -3.45 -8.14 25.74
N ILE A 61 -3.41 -9.44 25.42
CA ILE A 61 -3.09 -9.96 24.09
C ILE A 61 -4.06 -9.42 23.03
N GLU A 62 -5.33 -9.21 23.38
CA GLU A 62 -6.34 -8.66 22.47
C GLU A 62 -6.01 -7.22 22.04
N SER A 63 -5.54 -6.38 22.97
CA SER A 63 -5.14 -5.01 22.65
C SER A 63 -3.98 -4.97 21.65
N ALA A 64 -3.02 -5.89 21.81
CA ALA A 64 -1.89 -6.00 20.90
C ALA A 64 -2.31 -6.54 19.52
N PHE A 65 -3.30 -7.44 19.46
CA PHE A 65 -3.93 -7.89 18.22
C PHE A 65 -4.55 -6.71 17.45
N TYR A 66 -5.36 -5.87 18.09
CA TYR A 66 -5.98 -4.71 17.41
C TYR A 66 -4.96 -3.70 16.92
N LEU A 67 -3.91 -3.42 17.71
CA LEU A 67 -2.85 -2.51 17.32
C LEU A 67 -2.07 -3.02 16.10
N LEU A 68 -1.65 -4.29 16.13
CA LEU A 68 -0.87 -4.90 15.06
C LEU A 68 -1.68 -5.06 13.78
N THR A 69 -2.92 -5.54 13.88
CA THR A 69 -3.80 -5.72 12.71
C THR A 69 -4.15 -4.37 12.07
N GLY A 70 -4.50 -3.36 12.87
CA GLY A 70 -4.75 -2.01 12.39
C GLY A 70 -3.53 -1.40 11.68
N GLY A 71 -2.36 -1.48 12.30
CA GLY A 71 -1.10 -1.02 11.70
C GLY A 71 -0.73 -1.81 10.44
N ALA A 72 -0.98 -3.12 10.41
CA ALA A 72 -0.72 -3.96 9.26
C ALA A 72 -1.54 -3.51 8.05
N PHE A 73 -2.86 -3.35 8.20
CA PHE A 73 -3.74 -2.92 7.11
C PHE A 73 -3.50 -1.46 6.69
N PHE A 74 -3.02 -0.62 7.60
CA PHE A 74 -2.65 0.76 7.26
C PHE A 74 -1.53 0.84 6.21
N ASN A 75 -0.65 -0.16 6.11
CA ASN A 75 0.39 -0.19 5.06
C ASN A 75 -0.20 -0.15 3.64
N ILE A 76 -1.36 -0.77 3.41
CA ILE A 76 -2.04 -0.74 2.10
C ILE A 76 -2.51 0.68 1.77
N ILE A 77 -3.06 1.37 2.78
CA ILE A 77 -3.52 2.75 2.68
C ILE A 77 -2.34 3.68 2.42
N GLU A 78 -1.30 3.61 3.25
CA GLU A 78 -0.08 4.43 3.12
C GLU A 78 0.53 4.28 1.72
N SER A 79 0.80 3.05 1.30
CA SER A 79 1.43 2.77 0.00
C SER A 79 0.55 3.22 -1.16
N GLY A 80 -0.74 2.88 -1.14
CA GLY A 80 -1.66 3.21 -2.21
C GLY A 80 -1.93 4.71 -2.37
N VAL A 81 -2.08 5.44 -1.26
CA VAL A 81 -2.23 6.91 -1.27
C VAL A 81 -0.96 7.56 -1.81
N TYR A 82 0.21 7.18 -1.28
CA TYR A 82 1.49 7.71 -1.73
C TYR A 82 1.68 7.50 -3.23
N GLY A 83 1.35 6.30 -3.73
CA GLY A 83 1.49 5.93 -5.13
C GLY A 83 0.66 6.75 -6.12
N VAL A 84 -0.48 7.30 -5.68
CA VAL A 84 -1.33 8.19 -6.50
C VAL A 84 -0.94 9.66 -6.31
N VAL A 85 -0.68 10.09 -5.07
CA VAL A 85 -0.35 11.49 -4.75
C VAL A 85 0.95 11.94 -5.42
N TRP A 86 1.97 11.10 -5.41
CA TRP A 86 3.30 11.46 -5.92
C TRP A 86 3.42 11.44 -7.44
N VAL A 87 2.46 10.85 -8.15
CA VAL A 87 2.49 10.72 -9.62
C VAL A 87 2.74 12.06 -10.30
N ILE A 88 2.04 13.12 -9.86
CA ILE A 88 2.15 14.41 -10.54
C ILE A 88 3.53 15.02 -10.33
N HIS A 89 4.12 14.86 -9.15
CA HIS A 89 5.47 15.32 -8.88
C HIS A 89 6.50 14.54 -9.71
N ASP A 90 6.40 13.21 -9.70
CA ASP A 90 7.32 12.35 -10.46
C ASP A 90 7.25 12.64 -11.97
N GLU A 91 6.04 12.73 -12.53
CA GLU A 91 5.82 13.01 -13.95
C GLU A 91 6.19 14.43 -14.36
N ARG A 92 6.14 15.39 -13.43
CA ARG A 92 6.44 16.80 -13.73
C ARG A 92 7.92 17.11 -13.57
N GLU A 93 8.53 16.69 -12.46
CA GLU A 93 9.87 17.12 -12.06
C GLU A 93 10.93 16.07 -12.38
N HIS A 94 10.60 14.78 -12.30
CA HIS A 94 11.58 13.73 -12.52
C HIS A 94 11.59 13.26 -13.98
N TYR A 95 10.42 12.94 -14.54
CA TYR A 95 10.31 12.43 -15.92
C TYR A 95 9.94 13.49 -16.96
N GLU A 96 9.40 14.63 -16.53
CA GLU A 96 8.94 15.73 -17.41
C GLU A 96 7.92 15.29 -18.49
N THR A 97 7.20 14.19 -18.26
CA THR A 97 6.26 13.56 -19.19
C THR A 97 4.81 14.01 -19.00
N LEU A 98 4.50 14.76 -17.94
CA LEU A 98 3.14 15.14 -17.56
C LEU A 98 2.33 15.77 -18.72
N ARG A 99 2.95 16.66 -19.52
CA ARG A 99 2.31 17.30 -20.67
C ARG A 99 1.89 16.28 -21.73
N PHE A 100 2.75 15.31 -22.04
CA PHE A 100 2.46 14.28 -23.04
C PHE A 100 1.36 13.34 -22.56
N THR A 101 1.39 12.96 -21.28
CA THR A 101 0.37 12.14 -20.64
C THR A 101 -1.01 12.83 -20.67
N TYR A 102 -1.04 14.13 -20.38
CA TYR A 102 -2.28 14.91 -20.40
C TYR A 102 -2.93 15.00 -21.79
N ILE A 103 -2.12 15.11 -22.85
CA ILE A 103 -2.63 15.19 -24.24
C ILE A 103 -3.04 13.81 -24.78
N SER A 104 -2.30 12.76 -24.42
CA SER A 104 -2.47 11.43 -25.00
C SER A 104 -3.52 10.58 -24.28
N TYR A 105 -3.74 10.79 -22.98
CA TYR A 105 -4.65 9.98 -22.19
C TYR A 105 -6.02 10.66 -22.00
N PRO A 106 -7.16 9.95 -22.21
CA PRO A 106 -8.48 10.59 -22.20
C PRO A 106 -8.94 11.18 -20.87
N SER A 107 -8.39 10.72 -19.73
CA SER A 107 -8.77 11.22 -18.41
C SER A 107 -7.60 11.20 -17.42
N LEU A 108 -7.15 12.37 -16.97
CA LEU A 108 -6.06 12.47 -15.99
C LEU A 108 -6.36 11.67 -14.72
N TYR A 109 -7.60 11.71 -14.22
CA TYR A 109 -8.02 10.87 -13.09
C TYR A 109 -7.77 9.38 -13.33
N GLY A 110 -8.18 8.85 -14.48
CA GLY A 110 -7.99 7.45 -14.82
C GLY A 110 -6.52 7.05 -14.93
N TYR A 111 -5.67 7.98 -15.37
CA TYR A 111 -4.22 7.80 -15.40
C TYR A 111 -3.65 7.67 -13.98
N LEU A 112 -3.94 8.65 -13.11
CA LEU A 112 -3.44 8.69 -11.72
C LEU A 112 -3.81 7.43 -10.95
N VAL A 113 -5.08 7.01 -11.03
CA VAL A 113 -5.54 5.79 -10.36
C VAL A 113 -4.81 4.57 -10.91
N SER A 114 -4.65 4.44 -12.23
CA SER A 114 -3.96 3.30 -12.85
C SER A 114 -2.47 3.24 -12.47
N ARG A 115 -1.81 4.39 -12.35
CA ARG A 115 -0.41 4.52 -11.90
C ARG A 115 -0.26 4.08 -10.44
N GLY A 116 -1.22 4.40 -9.59
CA GLY A 116 -1.18 4.03 -8.17
C GLY A 116 -1.53 2.57 -7.86
N LEU A 117 -2.22 1.84 -8.75
CA LEU A 117 -2.67 0.46 -8.49
C LEU A 117 -1.55 -0.50 -8.02
N PRO A 118 -0.34 -0.52 -8.61
CA PRO A 118 0.75 -1.39 -8.14
C PRO A 118 1.16 -1.13 -6.71
N HIS A 119 1.06 0.11 -6.22
CA HIS A 119 1.42 0.45 -4.85
C HIS A 119 0.50 -0.19 -3.83
N TYR A 120 -0.80 -0.31 -4.11
CA TYR A 120 -1.72 -1.05 -3.24
C TYR A 120 -1.33 -2.52 -3.13
N LEU A 121 -0.92 -3.14 -4.24
CA LEU A 121 -0.45 -4.54 -4.26
C LEU A 121 0.86 -4.70 -3.49
N ILE A 122 1.80 -3.77 -3.66
CA ILE A 122 3.05 -3.75 -2.90
C ILE A 122 2.76 -3.59 -1.41
N GLY A 123 1.77 -2.77 -1.04
CA GLY A 123 1.33 -2.57 0.34
C GLY A 123 0.74 -3.83 1.01
N VAL A 124 0.26 -4.82 0.24
CA VAL A 124 -0.20 -6.10 0.81
C VAL A 124 0.96 -6.92 1.37
N LEU A 125 2.16 -6.83 0.78
CA LEU A 125 3.34 -7.56 1.23
C LEU A 125 3.75 -7.23 2.68
N PRO A 126 3.96 -5.95 3.07
CA PRO A 126 4.24 -5.59 4.46
C PRO A 126 3.07 -5.95 5.38
N THR A 127 1.81 -5.81 4.94
CA THR A 127 0.65 -6.23 5.74
C THR A 127 0.71 -7.71 6.08
N VAL A 128 0.92 -8.57 5.09
CA VAL A 128 1.04 -10.02 5.30
C VAL A 128 2.23 -10.35 6.17
N ALA A 129 3.38 -9.72 5.96
CA ALA A 129 4.56 -9.92 6.79
C ALA A 129 4.31 -9.54 8.26
N VAL A 130 3.65 -8.41 8.52
CA VAL A 130 3.28 -7.96 9.87
C VAL A 130 2.31 -8.93 10.54
N LEU A 131 1.32 -9.44 9.81
CA LEU A 131 0.36 -10.40 10.37
C LEU A 131 1.02 -11.75 10.67
N LEU A 132 1.84 -12.28 9.74
CA LEU A 132 2.46 -13.59 9.89
C LEU A 132 3.61 -13.62 10.90
N ILE A 133 4.36 -12.53 11.04
CA ILE A 133 5.52 -12.47 11.94
C ILE A 133 5.14 -11.77 13.26
N GLY A 134 4.39 -10.68 13.20
CA GLY A 134 4.07 -9.85 14.36
C GLY A 134 3.10 -10.50 15.34
N LEU A 135 2.04 -11.17 14.85
CA LEU A 135 1.06 -11.79 15.73
C LEU A 135 1.64 -12.96 16.55
N PRO A 136 2.41 -13.91 15.96
CA PRO A 136 3.05 -14.96 16.75
C PRO A 136 4.06 -14.42 17.77
N LEU A 137 4.74 -13.33 17.43
CA LEU A 137 5.76 -12.73 18.29
C LEU A 137 5.16 -12.13 19.57
N VAL A 138 3.94 -11.60 19.48
CA VAL A 138 3.14 -11.16 20.63
C VAL A 138 2.50 -12.33 21.39
N GLY A 139 2.62 -13.57 20.88
CA GLY A 139 2.03 -14.76 21.50
C GLY A 139 0.55 -14.95 21.19
N TYR A 140 0.01 -14.30 20.15
CA TYR A 140 -1.37 -14.53 19.73
C TYR A 140 -1.51 -15.91 19.07
N PRO A 141 -2.48 -16.75 19.48
CA PRO A 141 -2.68 -18.07 18.90
C PRO A 141 -3.23 -17.96 17.47
N MET A 142 -2.44 -18.41 16.48
CA MET A 142 -2.83 -18.37 15.06
C MET A 142 -4.07 -19.22 14.75
N GLU A 143 -4.39 -20.20 15.58
CA GLU A 143 -5.56 -21.08 15.45
C GLU A 143 -6.89 -20.32 15.58
N ASN A 144 -6.91 -19.20 16.30
CA ASN A 144 -8.10 -18.36 16.47
C ASN A 144 -8.37 -17.48 15.24
N LEU A 145 -7.41 -17.39 14.31
CA LEU A 145 -7.53 -16.54 13.14
C LEU A 145 -8.45 -17.21 12.10
N SER A 146 -9.69 -16.72 12.00
CA SER A 146 -10.67 -17.15 11.00
C SER A 146 -10.99 -16.02 10.00
N PRO A 147 -10.04 -15.64 9.12
CA PRO A 147 -10.25 -14.53 8.19
C PRO A 147 -11.31 -14.89 7.14
N ASN A 148 -12.34 -14.05 7.02
CA ASN A 148 -13.27 -14.14 5.91
C ASN A 148 -12.68 -13.47 4.68
N LEU A 149 -12.18 -14.28 3.74
CA LEU A 149 -11.53 -13.82 2.51
C LEU A 149 -12.44 -12.94 1.64
N LEU A 150 -13.76 -13.22 1.62
CA LEU A 150 -14.70 -12.43 0.84
C LEU A 150 -14.84 -11.01 1.39
N ILE A 151 -14.95 -10.88 2.72
CA ILE A 151 -15.03 -9.58 3.39
C ILE A 151 -13.72 -8.81 3.21
N LEU A 152 -12.57 -9.49 3.33
CA LEU A 152 -11.27 -8.87 3.09
C LEU A 152 -11.12 -8.35 1.66
N LEU A 153 -11.58 -9.12 0.65
CA LEU A 153 -11.54 -8.71 -0.74
C LEU A 153 -12.46 -7.51 -1.01
N ILE A 154 -13.67 -7.50 -0.44
CA ILE A 154 -14.59 -6.36 -0.54
C ILE A 154 -13.97 -5.12 0.11
N ASN A 155 -13.40 -5.25 1.32
CA ASN A 155 -12.73 -4.15 2.01
C ASN A 155 -11.51 -3.64 1.23
N PHE A 156 -10.75 -4.52 0.59
CA PHE A 156 -9.62 -4.11 -0.26
C PHE A 156 -10.09 -3.29 -1.45
N ILE A 157 -11.15 -3.72 -2.14
CA ILE A 157 -11.74 -2.96 -3.26
C ILE A 157 -12.25 -1.60 -2.79
N LEU A 158 -12.97 -1.54 -1.67
CA LEU A 158 -13.46 -0.29 -1.08
C LEU A 158 -12.30 0.63 -0.69
N CYS A 159 -11.25 0.09 -0.09
CA CYS A 159 -10.02 0.81 0.24
C CYS A 159 -9.40 1.45 -1.01
N VAL A 160 -9.20 0.68 -2.08
CA VAL A 160 -8.65 1.19 -3.35
C VAL A 160 -9.52 2.32 -3.90
N LEU A 161 -10.85 2.16 -3.93
CA LEU A 161 -11.76 3.18 -4.44
C LEU A 161 -11.73 4.48 -3.62
N TRP A 162 -11.84 4.37 -2.30
CA TRP A 162 -11.84 5.52 -1.39
C TRP A 162 -10.50 6.25 -1.39
N CYS A 163 -9.42 5.50 -1.19
CA CYS A 163 -8.08 6.07 -1.12
C CYS A 163 -7.67 6.69 -2.45
N SER A 164 -8.00 6.07 -3.59
CA SER A 164 -7.69 6.63 -4.90
C SER A 164 -8.47 7.91 -5.20
N SER A 165 -9.74 7.99 -4.77
CA SER A 165 -10.54 9.21 -4.90
C SER A 165 -9.94 10.35 -4.07
N LEU A 166 -9.64 10.10 -2.79
CA LEU A 166 -9.01 11.09 -1.91
C LEU A 166 -7.64 11.53 -2.44
N SER A 167 -6.83 10.58 -2.89
CA SER A 167 -5.49 10.84 -3.40
C SER A 167 -5.52 11.64 -4.70
N ALA A 168 -6.48 11.38 -5.59
CA ALA A 168 -6.64 12.16 -6.81
C ALA A 168 -7.02 13.62 -6.53
N LEU A 169 -7.82 13.87 -5.48
CA LEU A 169 -8.10 15.24 -5.03
C LEU A 169 -6.82 15.93 -4.54
N ILE A 170 -6.02 15.26 -3.71
CA ILE A 170 -4.74 15.80 -3.23
C ILE A 170 -3.78 16.05 -4.40
N SER A 171 -3.68 15.10 -5.34
CA SER A 171 -2.88 15.23 -6.56
C SER A 171 -3.33 16.44 -7.38
N SER A 172 -4.64 16.68 -7.51
CA SER A 172 -5.12 17.83 -8.26
C SER A 172 -4.66 19.17 -7.66
N LEU A 173 -4.46 19.23 -6.33
CA LEU A 173 -3.90 20.41 -5.67
C LEU A 173 -2.41 20.56 -5.98
N THR A 174 -1.65 19.46 -6.05
CA THR A 174 -0.21 19.49 -6.36
C THR A 174 0.09 19.91 -7.80
N LEU A 175 -0.89 19.80 -8.69
CA LEU A 175 -0.80 20.35 -10.05
C LEU A 175 -0.62 21.89 -10.05
N PHE A 176 -1.19 22.58 -9.07
CA PHE A 176 -1.17 24.05 -8.97
C PHE A 176 -0.10 24.58 -8.03
N SER A 177 0.47 23.75 -7.16
CA SER A 177 1.60 24.14 -6.31
C SER A 177 2.87 24.21 -7.15
N SER A 178 3.58 25.34 -7.06
CA SER A 178 4.87 25.56 -7.72
C SER A 178 5.94 24.69 -7.11
#